data_AF-A0A938V7I3-F1
#
_entry.id   AF-A0A938V7I3-F1
#
_cell.length_a   1.000
_cell.length_b   1.000
_cell.length_c   1.000
_cell.angle_alpha   90.00
_cell.angle_beta   90.00
_cell.angle_gamma   90.00
#
_symmetry.space_group_name_H-M   'P 1'
#
loop_
_entity.id
_entity.type
_entity.pdbx_description
1 polymer ?
#
loop_
_entity_poly.entity_id
_entity_poly.type
_entity_poly.pdbx_seq_one_letter_code
_entity_poly.pdbx_strand_id
1 'polypeptide(L)'
;MPSSSSDPRECSLPIPDDATALIGGRFDPFHLGHLHIARWLLDHSPVRKAVFLPNDRHGFKGNAVLDFDHRIELIRKAITGQTTENRNAPSLYPGIECWDADSRQYGSGWTDELMQR
;
A
#
# COMPACT_ATOMS: atom_id res chain seq x y z
N MET A 1 31.51 9.97 -29.10
CA MET A 1 31.38 8.84 -28.15
C MET A 1 30.36 9.27 -27.11
N PRO A 2 29.12 8.75 -27.08
CA PRO A 2 28.27 8.98 -25.92
C PRO A 2 28.71 8.01 -24.81
N SER A 3 29.07 8.57 -23.66
CA SER A 3 29.38 7.82 -22.45
C SER A 3 28.11 7.11 -21.97
N SER A 4 28.11 5.77 -22.02
CA SER A 4 27.11 4.94 -21.36
C SER A 4 27.33 5.04 -19.84
N SER A 5 26.64 5.97 -19.19
CA SER A 5 26.40 5.91 -17.76
C SER A 5 25.33 4.85 -17.53
N SER A 6 25.73 3.60 -17.30
CA SER A 6 24.80 2.58 -16.82
C SER A 6 24.62 2.75 -15.32
N ASP A 7 23.88 3.79 -14.92
CA ASP A 7 23.44 3.90 -13.53
C ASP A 7 22.43 2.76 -13.29
N PRO A 8 22.69 1.80 -12.40
CA PRO A 8 21.76 0.70 -12.10
C PRO A 8 20.43 1.20 -11.50
N ARG A 9 20.31 2.50 -11.19
CA ARG A 9 19.07 3.16 -10.76
C ARG A 9 18.24 3.71 -11.92
N GLU A 10 18.80 3.79 -13.13
CA GLU A 10 18.03 4.12 -14.33
C GLU A 10 17.35 2.86 -14.85
N CYS A 11 16.08 2.69 -14.50
CA CYS A 11 15.24 1.71 -15.17
C CYS A 11 15.11 2.14 -16.64
N SER A 12 15.78 1.41 -17.53
CA SER A 12 15.80 1.68 -18.97
C SER A 12 14.54 1.22 -19.71
N LEU A 13 13.61 0.58 -18.99
CA LEU A 13 12.32 0.21 -19.53
C LEU A 13 11.39 1.42 -19.52
N PRO A 14 10.64 1.67 -20.61
CA PRO A 14 9.61 2.70 -20.60
C PRO A 14 8.62 2.39 -19.47
N ILE A 15 8.38 3.36 -18.59
CA ILE A 15 7.39 3.20 -17.54
C ILE A 15 6.01 3.17 -18.23
N PRO A 16 5.21 2.10 -18.04
CA PRO A 16 3.90 2.00 -18.66
C PRO A 16 2.99 3.17 -18.30
N ASP A 17 2.11 3.56 -19.21
CA ASP A 17 1.14 4.64 -18.95
C ASP A 17 0.17 4.33 -17.80
N ASP A 18 0.06 3.07 -17.40
CA ASP A 18 -0.76 2.55 -16.30
C ASP A 18 0.06 2.12 -15.07
N ALA A 19 1.28 2.64 -14.94
CA ALA A 19 2.18 2.29 -13.85
C ALA A 19 1.50 2.41 -12.46
N THR A 20 1.51 1.30 -11.73
CA THR A 20 0.91 1.17 -10.41
C THR A 20 2.00 0.90 -9.37
N ALA A 21 2.05 1.71 -8.31
CA ALA A 21 2.90 1.49 -7.15
C ALA A 21 2.18 0.64 -6.10
N LEU A 22 2.87 -0.37 -5.58
CA LEU A 22 2.42 -1.20 -4.46
C LEU A 22 3.16 -0.77 -3.19
N ILE A 23 2.41 -0.45 -2.14
CA ILE A 23 2.92 -0.01 -0.84
C ILE A 23 2.55 -1.05 0.20
N GLY A 24 3.46 -1.99 0.45
CA GLY A 24 3.30 -3.03 1.47
C GLY A 24 3.57 -2.51 2.87
N GLY A 25 2.80 -2.97 3.86
CA GLY A 25 3.03 -2.58 5.25
C GLY A 25 2.04 -3.19 6.24
N ARG A 26 2.36 -3.10 7.53
CA ARG A 26 1.42 -3.52 8.58
C ARG A 26 0.28 -2.52 8.75
N PHE A 27 0.55 -1.22 8.65
CA PHE A 27 -0.46 -0.16 8.84
C PHE A 27 -1.21 -0.27 10.17
N ASP A 28 -0.47 -0.38 11.28
CA ASP A 28 -1.02 -0.59 12.63
C ASP A 28 -0.56 0.53 13.59
N PRO A 29 -1.22 1.71 13.58
CA PRO A 29 -2.36 2.10 12.73
C PRO A 29 -1.96 2.81 11.43
N PHE A 30 -2.90 2.88 10.48
CA PHE A 30 -2.79 3.73 9.31
C PHE A 30 -2.94 5.22 9.68
N HIS A 31 -2.07 6.09 9.15
CA HIS A 31 -2.01 7.51 9.50
C HIS A 31 -1.57 8.37 8.31
N LEU A 32 -1.60 9.70 8.48
CA LEU A 32 -1.28 10.69 7.43
C LEU A 32 0.08 10.47 6.75
N GLY A 33 1.11 10.06 7.49
CA GLY A 33 2.41 9.73 6.90
C GLY A 33 2.34 8.72 5.74
N HIS A 34 1.51 7.66 5.86
CA HIS A 34 1.32 6.70 4.77
C HIS A 34 0.64 7.34 3.56
N LEU A 35 -0.42 8.12 3.79
CA LEU A 35 -1.12 8.87 2.72
C LEU A 35 -0.18 9.84 2.00
N HIS A 36 0.69 10.53 2.72
CA HIS A 36 1.66 11.45 2.13
C HIS A 36 2.63 10.73 1.19
N ILE A 37 3.07 9.51 1.52
CA ILE A 37 3.92 8.71 0.62
C ILE A 37 3.18 8.41 -0.68
N ALA A 38 1.95 7.89 -0.60
CA ALA A 38 1.16 7.56 -1.79
C ALA A 38 0.86 8.78 -2.66
N ARG A 39 0.51 9.92 -2.04
CA ARG A 39 0.29 11.17 -2.74
C ARG A 39 1.57 11.68 -3.40
N TRP A 40 2.69 11.65 -2.69
CA TRP A 40 3.96 12.09 -3.23
C TRP A 40 4.36 11.26 -4.46
N LEU A 41 4.13 9.93 -4.43
CA LEU A 41 4.36 9.06 -5.58
C LEU A 41 3.53 9.46 -6.80
N LEU A 42 2.24 9.76 -6.62
CA LEU A 42 1.37 10.20 -7.70
C LEU A 42 1.77 11.57 -8.26
N ASP A 43 2.23 12.48 -7.39
CA ASP A 43 2.57 13.85 -7.76
C ASP A 43 3.98 13.98 -8.40
N HIS A 44 4.91 13.08 -8.07
CA HIS A 44 6.35 13.23 -8.38
C HIS A 44 6.96 12.05 -9.13
N SER A 45 6.15 11.09 -9.60
CA SER A 45 6.64 9.98 -10.41
C SER A 45 5.67 9.67 -11.56
N PRO A 46 6.07 8.85 -12.54
CA PRO A 46 5.17 8.43 -13.62
C PRO A 46 4.06 7.46 -13.19
N VAL A 47 3.97 7.12 -11.90
CA VAL A 47 2.93 6.27 -11.34
C VAL A 47 1.58 6.97 -11.41
N ARG A 48 0.57 6.28 -11.92
CA ARG A 48 -0.82 6.77 -12.00
C ARG A 48 -1.75 6.21 -10.94
N LYS A 49 -1.32 5.15 -10.25
CA LYS A 49 -2.07 4.52 -9.16
C LYS A 49 -1.17 4.08 -8.02
N ALA A 50 -1.56 4.36 -6.78
CA ALA A 50 -0.89 3.87 -5.58
C ALA A 50 -1.84 2.93 -4.82
N VAL A 51 -1.37 1.75 -4.48
CA VAL A 51 -2.16 0.72 -3.81
C VAL A 51 -1.50 0.37 -2.49
N PHE A 52 -2.22 0.56 -1.38
CA PHE A 52 -1.81 0.00 -0.10
C PHE A 52 -2.13 -1.49 -0.05
N LEU A 53 -1.15 -2.29 0.39
CA LEU A 53 -1.27 -3.72 0.57
C LEU A 53 -0.96 -4.07 2.03
N PRO A 54 -1.98 -4.15 2.90
CA PRO A 54 -1.77 -4.48 4.31
C PRO A 54 -1.39 -5.94 4.48
N ASN A 55 -0.44 -6.22 5.37
CA ASN A 55 -0.04 -7.59 5.67
C ASN A 55 -0.90 -8.16 6.81
N ASP A 56 -1.49 -9.35 6.68
CA ASP A 56 -2.33 -9.98 7.72
C ASP A 56 -1.52 -10.36 8.94
N ARG A 57 -0.42 -11.11 8.76
CA ARG A 57 0.45 -11.54 9.85
C ARG A 57 1.87 -11.06 9.63
N HIS A 58 2.34 -10.24 10.56
CA HIS A 58 3.77 -9.92 10.65
C HIS A 58 4.34 -10.80 11.76
N GLY A 59 4.85 -11.99 11.42
CA GLY A 59 5.37 -12.99 12.36
C GLY A 59 6.53 -12.54 13.28
N PHE A 60 6.95 -11.26 13.22
CA PHE A 60 8.14 -10.73 13.87
C PHE A 60 7.92 -9.59 14.87
N LYS A 61 6.72 -8.98 14.99
CA LYS A 61 6.54 -7.76 15.80
C LYS A 61 5.27 -7.80 16.65
N GLY A 62 5.30 -8.39 17.84
CA GLY A 62 4.32 -8.17 18.92
C GLY A 62 2.82 -8.32 18.58
N ASN A 63 1.97 -8.20 19.59
CA ASN A 63 0.52 -8.19 19.37
C ASN A 63 0.15 -6.97 18.51
N ALA A 64 -0.62 -7.19 17.45
CA ALA A 64 -1.18 -6.10 16.67
C ALA A 64 -2.13 -5.29 17.56
N VAL A 65 -2.13 -3.96 17.41
CA VAL A 65 -3.12 -3.12 18.09
C VAL A 65 -4.49 -3.34 17.44
N LEU A 66 -4.51 -3.57 16.13
CA LEU A 66 -5.71 -3.82 15.33
C LEU A 66 -5.60 -5.12 14.53
N ASP A 67 -6.70 -5.86 14.43
CA ASP A 67 -6.80 -6.99 13.50
C ASP A 67 -6.74 -6.53 12.02
N PHE A 68 -6.66 -7.48 11.10
CA PHE A 68 -6.53 -7.19 9.68
C PHE A 68 -7.73 -6.41 9.13
N ASP A 69 -8.96 -6.81 9.47
CA ASP A 69 -10.17 -6.20 8.94
C ASP A 69 -10.33 -4.75 9.40
N HIS A 70 -10.03 -4.47 10.67
CA HIS A 70 -10.02 -3.10 11.19
C HIS A 70 -8.96 -2.23 10.51
N ARG A 71 -7.77 -2.79 10.20
CA ARG A 71 -6.73 -2.05 9.46
C ARG A 71 -7.18 -1.72 8.04
N ILE A 72 -7.78 -2.68 7.33
CA ILE A 72 -8.35 -2.46 6.00
C ILE A 72 -9.44 -1.38 6.04
N GLU A 73 -10.34 -1.44 7.01
CA GLU A 73 -11.41 -0.45 7.19
C GLU A 73 -10.83 0.95 7.42
N LEU A 74 -9.83 1.08 8.30
CA LEU A 74 -9.17 2.36 8.55
C LEU A 74 -8.52 2.94 7.30
N ILE A 75 -7.85 2.11 6.49
CA ILE A 75 -7.23 2.56 5.25
C ILE A 75 -8.30 3.04 4.26
N ARG A 76 -9.36 2.25 4.05
CA ARG A 76 -10.47 2.62 3.15
C ARG A 76 -11.12 3.93 3.59
N LYS A 77 -11.36 4.12 4.89
CA LYS A 77 -11.89 5.38 5.45
C LYS A 77 -10.93 6.55 5.24
N ALA A 78 -9.64 6.34 5.49
CA ALA A 78 -8.63 7.39 5.33
C ALA A 78 -8.46 7.83 3.86
N ILE A 79 -8.49 6.91 2.91
CA ILE A 79 -8.45 7.20 1.46
C ILE A 79 -9.70 7.96 1.03
N THR A 80 -10.86 7.57 1.54
CA THR A 80 -12.14 8.21 1.19
C THR A 80 -12.40 9.51 1.94
N GLY A 81 -11.58 9.85 2.94
CA GLY A 81 -11.86 10.96 3.84
C GLY A 81 -13.10 10.77 4.69
N GLN A 82 -13.58 9.53 4.82
CA GLN A 82 -14.72 9.22 5.66
C GLN A 82 -14.37 9.46 7.11
N THR A 83 -15.18 10.27 7.76
CA THR A 83 -15.12 10.51 9.21
C THR A 83 -16.41 10.01 9.84
N THR A 84 -16.45 10.01 11.18
CA THR A 84 -17.69 9.77 11.93
C THR A 84 -18.83 10.70 11.51
N GLU A 85 -18.49 11.89 11.02
CA GLU A 85 -19.40 12.98 10.65
C GLU A 85 -19.76 12.97 9.15
N ASN A 86 -18.96 12.31 8.30
CA ASN A 86 -19.18 12.25 6.85
C ASN A 86 -18.97 10.83 6.30
N ARG A 87 -20.06 10.05 6.27
CA ARG A 87 -20.03 8.61 5.90
C ARG A 87 -20.07 8.34 4.40
N ASN A 88 -20.52 9.31 3.60
CA ASN A 88 -20.70 9.15 2.15
C ASN A 88 -19.74 10.03 1.34
N ALA A 89 -18.56 10.32 1.89
CA ALA A 89 -17.55 11.14 1.22
C ALA A 89 -17.05 10.43 -0.06
N PRO A 90 -17.02 11.12 -1.21
CA PRO A 90 -16.30 10.62 -2.38
C PRO A 90 -14.81 10.51 -2.07
N SER A 91 -14.08 9.67 -2.82
CA SER A 91 -12.64 9.48 -2.58
C SER A 91 -11.90 10.82 -2.58
N LEU A 92 -11.31 11.19 -1.43
CA LEU A 92 -10.48 12.41 -1.32
C LEU A 92 -9.16 12.28 -2.08
N TYR A 93 -8.72 11.05 -2.31
CA TYR A 93 -7.47 10.74 -2.98
C TYR A 93 -7.74 9.85 -4.20
N PRO A 94 -8.14 10.44 -5.35
CA PRO A 94 -8.27 9.68 -6.59
C PRO A 94 -6.93 9.05 -6.97
N GLY A 95 -6.96 7.80 -7.45
CA GLY A 95 -5.74 7.05 -7.77
C GLY A 95 -5.06 6.37 -6.58
N ILE A 96 -5.60 6.50 -5.36
CA ILE A 96 -5.15 5.73 -4.19
C ILE A 96 -6.19 4.64 -3.87
N GLU A 97 -5.73 3.40 -3.71
CA GLU A 97 -6.56 2.23 -3.42
C GLU A 97 -5.99 1.41 -2.24
N CYS A 98 -6.79 0.47 -1.74
CA CYS A 98 -6.39 -0.52 -0.76
C CYS A 98 -6.82 -1.91 -1.22
N TRP A 99 -5.88 -2.84 -1.32
CA TRP A 99 -6.14 -4.24 -1.66
C TRP A 99 -5.96 -5.13 -0.44
N ASP A 100 -6.81 -6.14 -0.32
CA ASP A 100 -6.80 -7.16 0.76
C ASP A 100 -6.15 -8.47 0.30
N ALA A 101 -5.17 -8.40 -0.61
CA ALA A 101 -4.59 -9.61 -1.22
C ALA A 101 -3.81 -10.50 -0.24
N ASP A 102 -3.39 -9.97 0.92
CA ASP A 102 -2.80 -10.76 2.01
C ASP A 102 -3.85 -11.22 3.04
N SER A 103 -5.14 -11.12 2.72
CA SER A 103 -6.22 -11.65 3.56
C SER A 103 -6.11 -13.16 3.70
N ARG A 104 -6.43 -13.68 4.90
CA ARG A 104 -6.53 -15.12 5.19
C ARG A 104 -7.49 -15.86 4.28
N GLN A 105 -8.42 -15.15 3.64
CA GLN A 105 -9.32 -15.74 2.64
C GLN A 105 -8.55 -16.37 1.46
N TYR A 106 -7.33 -15.90 1.18
CA TYR A 106 -6.46 -16.43 0.12
C TYR A 106 -5.45 -17.49 0.60
N GLY A 107 -5.51 -17.88 1.89
CA GLY A 107 -4.61 -18.83 2.53
C GLY A 107 -3.70 -18.19 3.59
N SER A 108 -3.04 -18.99 4.41
CA SER A 108 -1.92 -18.48 5.23
C SER A 108 -0.78 -18.15 4.29
N GLY A 109 -0.26 -16.92 4.35
CA GLY A 109 0.89 -16.53 3.54
C GLY A 109 2.01 -17.57 3.66
N TRP A 110 2.60 -17.97 2.53
CA TRP A 110 3.60 -19.05 2.45
C TRP A 110 4.71 -18.93 3.50
N THR A 111 5.11 -17.69 3.82
CA THR A 111 6.13 -17.41 4.84
C THR A 111 5.68 -17.78 6.25
N ASP A 112 4.42 -17.56 6.59
CA ASP A 112 3.87 -17.85 7.91
C ASP A 112 3.72 -19.36 8.15
N GLU A 113 3.42 -20.14 7.10
CA GLU A 113 3.39 -21.61 7.16
C GLU A 113 4.79 -22.20 7.33
N LEU A 114 5.78 -21.65 6.62
CA LEU A 114 7.16 -22.10 6.69
C LEU A 114 7.80 -21.87 8.06
N MET A 115 7.38 -20.82 8.77
CA MET A 115 7.88 -20.46 10.10
C MET A 115 7.26 -21.27 11.26
N GLN A 116 6.23 -22.08 10.99
CA GLN A 116 5.56 -22.93 11.98
C GLN A 116 6.08 -24.38 12.02
N ARG A 117 7.11 -24.69 11.22
CA ARG A 117 7.84 -25.97 11.22
C ARG A 117 9.13 -25.86 12.00
#